data_AF-A0A7I8EJ87-F1
#
_entry.id   AF-A0A7I8EJ87-F1
#
_cell.length_a   1.000
_cell.length_b   1.000
_cell.length_c   1.000
_cell.angle_alpha   90.00
_cell.angle_beta   90.00
_cell.angle_gamma   90.00
#
_symmetry.space_group_name_H-M   'P 1'
#
loop_
_entity.id
_entity.type
_entity.pdbx_description
1 polymer ?
#
loop_
_entity_poly.entity_id
_entity_poly.type
_entity_poly.pdbx_seq_one_letter_code
_entity_poly.pdbx_strand_id
1 'polypeptide(L)'
;MGNKIGATRLGFAVLLKFFQRAGRFPAFKNDIPGVVISFVATQVGVAPEAYLQYDWQGRTIKDHRADIRRLLDFRESTVTDAEQLQQWLIAEVLPQEHQDDRLREEAYAWFRCMHLEAPTPDRLTRLIRSAAHAFEQQLYGVTFASLPVETQAALEALLVLCGFSVCSQYEYRAATTRVLTSSDTRLF
;
A
#
# COMPACT_ATOMS: atom_id res chain seq x y z
N MET A 1 0.21 14.40 31.37
CA MET A 1 1.24 14.58 30.31
C MET A 1 2.55 14.95 31.00
N GLY A 2 3.55 14.07 30.99
CA GLY A 2 4.83 14.30 31.68
C GLY A 2 5.58 15.51 31.13
N ASN A 3 6.27 16.25 32.01
CA ASN A 3 7.00 17.47 31.67
C ASN A 3 8.19 17.12 30.75
N LYS A 4 8.09 17.43 29.46
CA LYS A 4 9.14 17.16 28.46
C LYS A 4 10.16 18.30 28.50
N ILE A 5 11.44 17.99 28.66
CA ILE A 5 12.54 18.97 28.79
C ILE A 5 13.57 18.74 27.67
N GLY A 6 14.13 19.83 27.13
CA GLY A 6 15.20 19.80 26.14
C GLY A 6 14.85 18.97 24.90
N ALA A 7 15.69 17.99 24.58
CA ALA A 7 15.56 17.10 23.42
C ALA A 7 14.20 16.41 23.32
N THR A 8 13.63 15.98 24.45
CA THR A 8 12.32 15.30 24.47
C THR A 8 11.16 16.23 24.12
N ARG A 9 11.26 17.52 24.47
CA ARG A 9 10.26 18.54 24.12
C ARG A 9 10.28 18.83 22.63
N LEU A 10 11.47 19.04 22.07
CA LEU A 10 11.64 19.30 20.64
C LEU A 10 11.23 18.08 19.80
N GLY A 11 11.68 16.88 20.16
CA GLY A 11 11.29 15.64 19.47
C GLY A 11 9.77 15.41 19.46
N PHE A 12 9.11 15.60 20.61
CA PHE A 12 7.64 15.51 20.68
C PHE A 12 6.94 16.55 19.81
N ALA A 13 7.37 17.81 19.87
CA ALA A 13 6.76 18.89 19.09
C ALA A 13 6.89 18.67 17.58
N VAL A 14 8.05 18.19 17.12
CA VAL A 14 8.29 17.86 15.72
C VAL A 14 7.41 16.68 15.28
N LEU A 15 7.34 15.61 16.07
CA LEU A 15 6.46 14.46 15.77
C LEU A 15 4.99 14.87 15.70
N LEU A 16 4.53 15.69 16.66
CA LEU A 16 3.16 16.20 16.69
C LEU A 16 2.85 17.01 15.42
N LYS A 17 3.73 17.95 15.06
CA LYS A 17 3.52 18.80 13.88
C LYS A 17 3.56 18.02 12.58
N PHE A 18 4.47 17.05 12.48
CA PHE A 18 4.52 16.15 11.33
C PHE A 18 3.21 15.36 11.21
N PHE A 19 2.73 14.77 12.32
CA PHE A 19 1.50 13.97 12.31
C PHE A 19 0.27 14.80 11.95
N GLN A 20 0.14 16.03 12.49
CA GLN A 20 -0.96 16.94 12.14
C GLN A 20 -1.05 17.22 10.63
N ARG A 21 0.09 17.23 9.93
CA ARG A 21 0.13 17.48 8.47
C ARG A 21 -0.03 16.21 7.65
N ALA A 22 0.63 15.13 8.05
CA ALA A 22 0.76 13.92 7.23
C ALA A 22 -0.20 12.78 7.62
N GLY A 23 -0.81 12.81 8.81
CA GLY A 23 -1.61 11.71 9.36
C GLY A 23 -0.80 10.45 9.69
N ARG A 24 0.53 10.57 9.77
CA ARG A 24 1.46 9.49 10.08
C ARG A 24 2.74 10.03 10.71
N PHE A 25 3.60 9.16 11.22
CA PHE A 25 4.92 9.55 11.72
C PHE A 25 5.99 9.54 10.61
N PRO A 26 7.09 10.30 10.79
CA PRO A 26 8.28 10.17 9.94
C PRO A 26 8.87 8.76 10.07
N ALA A 27 9.36 8.23 8.95
CA ALA A 27 10.05 6.94 8.91
C ALA A 27 11.48 7.09 9.45
N PHE A 28 12.14 8.19 9.11
CA PHE A 28 13.51 8.50 9.53
C PHE A 28 13.62 9.90 10.10
N LYS A 29 14.63 10.10 10.96
CA LYS A 29 14.99 11.41 11.53
C LYS A 29 15.23 12.49 10.47
N ASN A 30 15.72 12.09 9.29
CA ASN A 30 16.08 13.00 8.20
C ASN A 30 14.90 13.33 7.27
N ASP A 31 13.72 12.75 7.51
CA ASP A 31 12.50 13.10 6.77
C ASP A 31 12.03 14.53 7.07
N ILE A 32 12.54 15.13 8.14
CA ILE A 32 12.20 16.48 8.57
C ILE A 32 13.33 17.43 8.16
N PRO A 33 13.07 18.41 7.27
CA PRO A 33 14.08 19.38 6.86
C PRO A 33 14.61 20.20 8.03
N GLY A 34 15.91 20.49 8.05
CA GLY A 34 16.57 21.25 9.12
C GLY A 34 15.90 22.60 9.43
N VAL A 35 15.44 23.32 8.40
CA VAL A 35 14.69 24.58 8.56
C VAL A 35 13.41 24.42 9.39
N VAL A 36 12.70 23.29 9.23
CA VAL A 36 11.49 22.99 10.01
C VAL A 36 11.86 22.72 11.47
N ILE A 37 12.96 21.99 11.70
CA ILE A 37 13.46 21.71 13.05
C ILE A 37 13.80 23.01 13.76
N SER A 38 14.59 23.89 13.14
CA SER A 38 14.97 25.20 13.70
C SER A 38 13.76 26.08 13.99
N PHE A 39 12.78 26.09 13.08
CA PHE A 39 11.54 26.83 13.29
C PHE A 39 10.78 26.31 14.52
N VAL A 40 10.55 25.00 14.62
CA VAL A 40 9.83 24.39 15.74
C VAL A 40 10.61 24.57 17.06
N ALA A 41 11.93 24.45 17.03
CA ALA A 41 12.82 24.63 18.17
C ALA A 41 12.66 26.02 18.81
N THR A 42 12.57 27.06 17.97
CA THR A 42 12.29 28.44 18.40
C THR A 42 10.94 28.54 19.11
N GLN A 43 9.89 27.89 18.58
CA GLN A 43 8.55 27.93 19.18
C GLN A 43 8.47 27.25 20.54
N VAL A 44 9.31 26.25 20.80
CA VAL A 44 9.33 25.51 22.08
C VAL A 44 10.42 25.96 23.05
N GLY A 45 11.20 26.98 22.68
CA GLY A 45 12.28 27.56 23.49
C GLY A 45 13.43 26.57 23.75
N VAL A 46 13.79 25.76 22.75
CA VAL A 46 14.87 24.76 22.84
C VAL A 46 15.88 25.01 21.72
N ALA A 47 17.16 24.78 21.98
CA ALA A 47 18.20 24.86 20.95
C ALA A 47 17.99 23.76 19.87
N PRO A 48 18.08 24.06 18.57
CA PRO A 48 17.81 23.09 17.50
C PRO A 48 18.72 21.86 17.55
N GLU A 49 19.94 22.00 18.07
CA GLU A 49 20.92 20.92 18.25
C GLU A 49 20.41 19.83 19.21
N ALA A 50 19.50 20.17 20.13
CA ALA A 50 18.87 19.21 21.02
C ALA A 50 18.08 18.14 20.27
N TYR A 51 17.66 18.41 19.03
CA TYR A 51 17.05 17.41 18.15
C TYR A 51 17.98 16.22 17.89
N LEU A 52 19.30 16.45 17.88
CA LEU A 52 20.28 15.40 17.64
C LEU A 52 20.36 14.41 18.81
N GLN A 53 20.06 14.89 20.02
CA GLN A 53 20.09 14.14 21.27
C GLN A 53 18.77 13.39 21.53
N TYR A 54 17.71 13.66 20.75
CA TYR A 54 16.45 12.94 20.88
C TYR A 54 16.62 11.50 20.38
N ASP A 55 16.20 10.54 21.21
CA ASP A 55 16.29 9.11 20.87
C ASP A 55 15.13 8.70 19.93
N TRP A 56 15.51 8.31 18.71
CA TRP A 56 14.59 7.91 17.64
C TRP A 56 14.24 6.42 17.63
N GLN A 57 14.84 5.62 18.50
CA GLN A 57 14.68 4.16 18.52
C GLN A 57 14.24 3.63 19.89
N GLY A 58 14.40 4.40 20.95
CA GLY A 58 14.07 3.99 22.30
C GLY A 58 12.58 3.96 22.65
N ARG A 59 12.33 3.75 23.93
CA ARG A 59 10.97 3.69 24.51
C ARG A 59 10.25 5.03 24.43
N THR A 60 10.96 6.14 24.63
CA THR A 60 10.40 7.49 24.67
C THR A 60 9.67 7.87 23.39
N ILE A 61 10.22 7.55 22.21
CA ILE A 61 9.53 7.84 20.94
C ILE A 61 8.26 7.00 20.77
N LYS A 62 8.24 5.76 21.26
CA LYS A 62 7.04 4.90 21.23
C LYS A 62 5.94 5.50 22.11
N ASP A 63 6.29 5.92 23.32
CA ASP A 63 5.36 6.59 24.24
C ASP A 63 4.83 7.90 23.64
N HIS A 64 5.71 8.69 23.01
CA HIS A 64 5.31 9.92 22.32
C HIS A 64 4.35 9.67 21.17
N ARG A 65 4.58 8.64 20.34
CA ARG A 65 3.67 8.26 19.25
C ARG A 65 2.29 7.87 19.79
N ALA A 66 2.26 7.07 20.86
CA ALA A 66 1.01 6.70 21.52
C ALA A 66 0.26 7.90 22.11
N ASP A 67 0.99 8.82 22.76
CA ASP A 67 0.42 10.07 23.29
C ASP A 67 -0.15 10.96 22.19
N ILE A 68 0.56 11.10 21.06
CA ILE A 68 0.10 11.92 19.93
C ILE A 68 -1.16 11.32 19.30
N ARG A 69 -1.20 10.00 19.10
CA ARG A 69 -2.40 9.31 18.63
C ARG A 69 -3.58 9.57 19.54
N ARG A 70 -3.42 9.36 20.85
CA ARG A 70 -4.47 9.63 21.85
C ARG A 70 -4.92 11.09 21.85
N LEU A 71 -3.98 12.03 21.71
CA LEU A 71 -4.27 13.46 21.71
C LEU A 71 -5.10 13.90 20.48
N LEU A 72 -4.84 13.29 19.33
CA LEU A 72 -5.50 13.62 18.07
C LEU A 72 -6.70 12.71 17.75
N ASP A 73 -7.02 11.79 18.66
CA ASP A 73 -8.07 10.76 18.50
C ASP A 73 -7.81 9.79 17.34
N PHE A 74 -6.54 9.42 17.11
CA PHE A 74 -6.13 8.45 16.10
C PHE A 74 -5.84 7.07 16.70
N ARG A 75 -6.00 6.02 15.89
CA ARG A 75 -5.48 4.68 16.17
C ARG A 75 -4.56 4.16 15.06
N GLU A 76 -3.77 3.13 15.35
CA GLU A 76 -2.98 2.44 14.33
C GLU A 76 -3.90 1.73 13.32
N SER A 77 -3.53 1.79 12.04
CA SER A 77 -4.20 1.03 10.98
C SER A 77 -3.90 -0.47 11.08
N THR A 78 -4.91 -1.28 10.87
CA THR A 78 -4.86 -2.76 10.85
C THR A 78 -4.84 -3.30 9.42
N VAL A 79 -4.71 -4.62 9.26
CA VAL A 79 -4.88 -5.29 7.96
C VAL A 79 -6.31 -5.11 7.45
N THR A 80 -7.30 -5.22 8.34
CA THR A 80 -8.72 -5.02 8.00
C THR A 80 -9.00 -3.60 7.49
N ASP A 81 -8.34 -2.57 8.05
CA ASP A 81 -8.48 -1.20 7.53
C ASP A 81 -7.89 -1.05 6.12
N ALA A 82 -6.80 -1.77 5.82
CA ALA A 82 -6.21 -1.77 4.49
C ALA A 82 -7.12 -2.47 3.46
N GLU A 83 -7.81 -3.55 3.86
CA GLU A 83 -8.82 -4.22 3.04
C GLU A 83 -10.03 -3.31 2.79
N GLN A 84 -10.50 -2.58 3.80
CA GLN A 84 -11.57 -1.60 3.67
C GLN A 84 -11.19 -0.46 2.72
N LEU A 85 -9.97 0.07 2.84
CA LEU A 85 -9.46 1.07 1.90
C LEU A 85 -9.47 0.53 0.46
N GLN A 86 -9.00 -0.71 0.25
CA GLN A 86 -8.96 -1.31 -1.09
C GLN A 86 -10.37 -1.46 -1.67
N GLN A 87 -11.33 -1.93 -0.89
CA GLN A 87 -12.73 -2.04 -1.32
C GLN A 87 -13.32 -0.68 -1.68
N TRP A 88 -13.06 0.34 -0.84
CA TRP A 88 -13.50 1.71 -1.09
C TRP A 88 -12.88 2.31 -2.35
N LEU A 89 -11.58 2.13 -2.57
CA LEU A 89 -10.89 2.59 -3.78
C LEU A 89 -11.51 1.98 -5.04
N ILE A 90 -11.80 0.67 -5.03
CA ILE A 90 -12.40 -0.05 -6.17
C ILE A 90 -13.81 0.44 -6.45
N ALA A 91 -14.63 0.63 -5.41
CA ALA A 91 -16.03 0.98 -5.57
C ALA A 91 -16.24 2.46 -5.94
N GLU A 92 -15.49 3.38 -5.32
CA GLU A 92 -15.82 4.81 -5.33
C GLU A 92 -14.82 5.67 -6.10
N VAL A 93 -13.54 5.29 -6.14
CA VAL A 93 -12.46 6.17 -6.66
C VAL A 93 -11.98 5.74 -8.05
N LEU A 94 -11.56 4.49 -8.19
CA LEU A 94 -10.99 3.91 -9.42
C LEU A 94 -11.93 3.95 -10.64
N PRO A 95 -13.27 3.99 -10.51
CA PRO A 95 -14.13 4.22 -11.66
C PRO A 95 -13.99 5.61 -12.32
N GLN A 96 -13.44 6.60 -11.60
CA GLN A 96 -13.37 7.99 -12.05
C GLN A 96 -11.94 8.55 -12.09
N GLU A 97 -11.00 7.98 -11.32
CA GLU A 97 -9.65 8.48 -11.17
C GLU A 97 -8.60 7.37 -11.39
N HIS A 98 -7.58 7.70 -12.17
CA HIS A 98 -6.51 6.78 -12.57
C HIS A 98 -5.10 7.38 -12.40
N GLN A 99 -4.99 8.67 -12.05
CA GLN A 99 -3.72 9.32 -11.76
C GLN A 99 -3.21 8.90 -10.38
N ASP A 100 -2.02 8.29 -10.33
CA ASP A 100 -1.40 7.80 -9.10
C ASP A 100 -1.33 8.85 -7.97
N ASP A 101 -1.04 10.11 -8.32
CA ASP A 101 -0.93 11.20 -7.34
C ASP A 101 -2.27 11.49 -6.69
N ARG A 102 -3.35 11.52 -7.48
CA ARG A 102 -4.73 11.71 -6.99
C ARG A 102 -5.21 10.54 -6.16
N LEU A 103 -4.93 9.30 -6.60
CA LEU A 103 -5.24 8.09 -5.82
C LEU A 103 -4.54 8.11 -4.45
N ARG A 104 -3.30 8.61 -4.39
CA ARG A 104 -2.57 8.78 -3.12
C ARG A 104 -3.21 9.86 -2.25
N GLU A 105 -3.61 11.00 -2.81
CA GLU A 105 -4.32 12.05 -2.09
C GLU A 105 -5.63 11.54 -1.47
N GLU A 106 -6.44 10.83 -2.25
CA GLU A 106 -7.71 10.23 -1.82
C GLU A 106 -7.50 9.19 -0.72
N ALA A 107 -6.53 8.29 -0.89
CA ALA A 107 -6.24 7.28 0.13
C ALA A 107 -5.77 7.93 1.45
N TYR A 108 -4.92 8.97 1.39
CA TYR A 108 -4.54 9.71 2.59
C TYR A 108 -5.71 10.47 3.23
N ALA A 109 -6.62 11.02 2.43
CA ALA A 109 -7.83 11.67 2.93
C ALA A 109 -8.73 10.65 3.66
N TRP A 110 -8.89 9.46 3.09
CA TRP A 110 -9.64 8.36 3.69
C TRP A 110 -9.09 7.99 5.08
N PHE A 111 -7.77 7.77 5.23
CA PHE A 111 -7.16 7.48 6.54
C PHE A 111 -7.43 8.59 7.56
N ARG A 112 -7.36 9.86 7.15
CA ARG A 112 -7.67 11.00 8.03
C ARG A 112 -9.13 11.01 8.45
N CYS A 113 -10.08 10.81 7.53
CA CYS A 113 -11.50 10.76 7.84
C CYS A 113 -11.82 9.62 8.81
N MET A 114 -11.16 8.47 8.67
CA MET A 114 -11.32 7.31 9.53
C MET A 114 -10.54 7.39 10.85
N HIS A 115 -9.82 8.49 11.10
CA HIS A 115 -8.96 8.67 12.28
C HIS A 115 -7.93 7.54 12.46
N LEU A 116 -7.32 7.15 11.34
CA LEU A 116 -6.34 6.08 11.26
C LEU A 116 -4.97 6.64 10.90
N GLU A 117 -3.94 6.15 11.56
CA GLU A 117 -2.56 6.43 11.14
C GLU A 117 -2.35 5.82 9.76
N ALA A 118 -1.99 6.66 8.78
CA ALA A 118 -1.70 6.19 7.44
C ALA A 118 -0.42 5.31 7.43
N PRO A 119 -0.38 4.26 6.60
CA PRO A 119 0.81 3.43 6.47
C PRO A 119 1.98 4.21 5.84
N THR A 120 3.15 3.58 5.78
CA THR A 120 4.30 4.17 5.06
C THR A 120 3.93 4.45 3.60
N PRO A 121 4.52 5.48 2.96
CA PRO A 121 4.24 5.81 1.56
C PRO A 121 4.39 4.62 0.61
N ASP A 122 5.41 3.79 0.80
CA ASP A 122 5.64 2.59 0.00
C ASP A 122 4.53 1.56 0.19
N ARG A 123 4.09 1.34 1.43
CA ARG A 123 2.99 0.41 1.71
C ARG A 123 1.67 0.94 1.13
N LEU A 124 1.41 2.23 1.23
CA LEU A 124 0.22 2.85 0.63
C LEU A 124 0.23 2.69 -0.90
N THR A 125 1.37 2.95 -1.53
CA THR A 125 1.54 2.81 -2.98
C THR A 125 1.27 1.37 -3.44
N ARG A 126 1.72 0.37 -2.66
CA ARG A 126 1.41 -1.04 -2.94
C ARG A 126 -0.08 -1.36 -2.80
N LEU A 127 -0.75 -0.82 -1.78
CA LEU A 127 -2.19 -1.00 -1.60
C LEU A 127 -2.99 -0.41 -2.77
N ILE A 128 -2.64 0.79 -3.21
CA ILE A 128 -3.29 1.46 -4.35
C ILE A 128 -3.10 0.64 -5.63
N ARG A 129 -1.88 0.18 -5.92
CA ARG A 129 -1.61 -0.67 -7.10
C ARG A 129 -2.37 -1.99 -7.05
N SER A 130 -2.46 -2.61 -5.87
CA SER A 130 -3.26 -3.81 -5.65
C SER A 130 -4.75 -3.56 -5.94
N ALA A 131 -5.29 -2.44 -5.46
CA ALA A 131 -6.67 -2.02 -5.71
C ALA A 131 -6.91 -1.78 -7.21
N ALA A 132 -6.03 -1.03 -7.87
CA ALA A 132 -6.12 -0.73 -9.31
C ALA A 132 -6.10 -2.01 -10.14
N HIS A 133 -5.17 -2.92 -9.85
CA HIS A 133 -5.10 -4.21 -10.54
C HIS A 133 -6.37 -5.05 -10.33
N ALA A 134 -6.88 -5.11 -9.10
CA ALA A 134 -8.13 -5.83 -8.81
C ALA A 134 -9.33 -5.22 -9.56
N PHE A 135 -9.43 -3.89 -9.61
CA PHE A 135 -10.46 -3.18 -10.37
C PHE A 135 -10.37 -3.50 -11.87
N GLU A 136 -9.18 -3.43 -12.47
CA GLU A 136 -8.95 -3.76 -13.87
C GLU A 136 -9.38 -5.21 -14.18
N GLN A 137 -9.00 -6.18 -13.34
CA GLN A 137 -9.39 -7.58 -13.53
C GLN A 137 -10.92 -7.76 -13.47
N GLN A 138 -11.59 -7.07 -12.56
CA GLN A 138 -13.05 -7.10 -12.48
C GLN A 138 -13.70 -6.49 -13.72
N LEU A 139 -13.21 -5.33 -14.15
CA LEU A 139 -13.72 -4.63 -15.34
C LEU A 139 -13.54 -5.47 -16.60
N TYR A 140 -12.37 -6.08 -16.79
CA TYR A 140 -12.09 -6.95 -17.93
C TYR A 140 -12.94 -8.22 -17.87
N GLY A 141 -13.10 -8.84 -16.70
CA GLY A 141 -13.94 -10.02 -16.54
C GLY A 141 -15.40 -9.76 -16.91
N VAL A 142 -15.97 -8.65 -16.44
CA VAL A 142 -17.34 -8.22 -16.78
C VAL A 142 -17.47 -7.93 -18.27
N THR A 143 -16.50 -7.18 -18.84
CA THR A 143 -16.50 -6.84 -20.27
C THR A 143 -16.42 -8.10 -21.12
N PHE A 144 -15.50 -9.01 -20.82
CA PHE A 144 -15.33 -10.26 -21.55
C PHE A 144 -16.58 -11.15 -21.47
N ALA A 145 -17.18 -11.29 -20.28
CA ALA A 145 -18.40 -12.06 -20.08
C ALA A 145 -19.62 -11.48 -20.82
N SER A 146 -19.61 -10.18 -21.15
CA SER A 146 -20.67 -9.54 -21.93
C SER A 146 -20.59 -9.81 -23.44
N LEU A 147 -19.46 -10.33 -23.93
CA LEU A 147 -19.26 -10.62 -25.36
C LEU A 147 -19.90 -11.97 -25.73
N PRO A 148 -20.66 -12.07 -26.84
CA PRO A 148 -21.13 -13.34 -27.37
C PRO A 148 -19.96 -14.28 -27.66
N VAL A 149 -20.17 -15.59 -27.50
CA VAL A 149 -19.14 -16.63 -27.70
C VAL A 149 -18.55 -16.56 -29.11
N GLU A 150 -19.37 -16.23 -30.11
CA GLU A 150 -18.95 -16.07 -31.50
C GLU A 150 -17.97 -14.90 -31.67
N THR A 151 -18.19 -13.81 -30.93
CA THR A 151 -17.30 -12.64 -30.93
C THR A 151 -15.99 -12.96 -30.22
N GLN A 152 -16.04 -13.71 -29.11
CA GLN A 152 -14.84 -14.17 -28.41
C GLN A 152 -13.98 -15.06 -29.33
N ALA A 153 -14.59 -16.05 -30.00
CA ALA A 153 -13.90 -16.92 -30.93
C ALA A 153 -13.29 -16.15 -32.13
N ALA A 154 -14.00 -15.15 -32.66
CA ALA A 154 -13.47 -14.29 -33.72
C ALA A 154 -12.26 -13.46 -33.26
N LEU A 155 -12.30 -12.91 -32.04
CA LEU A 155 -11.18 -12.16 -31.46
C LEU A 155 -9.96 -13.06 -31.20
N GLU A 156 -10.15 -14.27 -30.67
CA GLU A 156 -9.09 -15.25 -30.48
C GLU A 156 -8.44 -15.65 -31.81
N ALA A 157 -9.23 -15.85 -32.87
CA ALA A 157 -8.72 -16.16 -34.20
C ALA A 157 -7.81 -15.05 -34.75
N LEU A 158 -8.10 -13.77 -34.45
CA LEU A 158 -7.24 -12.65 -34.85
C LEU A 158 -5.86 -12.67 -34.16
N LEU A 159 -5.79 -13.14 -32.91
CA LEU A 159 -4.52 -13.27 -32.18
C LEU A 159 -3.64 -14.39 -32.75
N VAL A 160 -4.23 -15.44 -33.30
CA VAL A 160 -3.49 -16.54 -33.95
C VAL A 160 -3.01 -16.17 -35.36
N LEU A 161 -3.79 -15.35 -36.08
CA LEU A 161 -3.46 -14.90 -37.44
C LEU A 161 -2.41 -13.79 -37.45
N CYS A 162 -2.39 -12.94 -36.42
CA CYS A 162 -1.32 -11.96 -36.23
C CYS A 162 -0.15 -12.69 -35.56
N GLY A 163 0.79 -13.20 -36.36
CA GLY A 163 1.96 -13.95 -35.91
C GLY A 163 2.90 -13.16 -34.99
N PHE A 164 2.46 -12.88 -33.76
CA PHE A 164 3.34 -12.57 -32.66
C PHE A 164 3.92 -13.90 -32.19
N SER A 165 5.13 -14.20 -32.67
CA SER A 165 6.00 -15.21 -32.07
C SER A 165 6.33 -14.75 -30.64
N VAL A 166 5.42 -14.97 -29.70
CA VAL A 166 5.79 -15.03 -28.29
C VAL A 166 6.47 -16.36 -28.12
N CYS A 167 7.80 -16.33 -28.11
CA CYS A 167 8.64 -17.48 -27.78
C CYS A 167 8.35 -17.88 -26.32
N SER A 168 7.31 -18.70 -26.13
CA SER A 168 6.89 -19.23 -24.85
C SER A 168 7.85 -20.33 -24.42
N GLN A 169 8.80 -19.98 -23.54
CA GLN A 169 9.39 -20.95 -22.62
C GLN A 169 8.47 -21.07 -21.39
N TYR A 170 7.36 -21.79 -21.54
CA TYR A 170 6.71 -22.43 -20.41
C TYR A 170 6.29 -23.84 -20.85
N GLU A 171 7.23 -24.78 -20.67
CA GLU A 171 7.00 -26.22 -20.77
C GLU A 171 5.96 -26.65 -19.71
N TYR A 172 4.71 -26.81 -20.13
CA TYR A 172 3.77 -27.67 -19.42
C TYR A 172 4.07 -29.12 -19.84
N ARG A 173 4.85 -29.82 -19.03
CA ARG A 173 5.10 -31.25 -19.18
C ARG A 173 3.79 -32.03 -19.08
N ALA A 174 3.27 -32.46 -20.23
CA ALA A 174 2.40 -33.63 -20.35
C ALA A 174 3.07 -34.62 -21.32
N ALA A 175 4.06 -35.37 -20.83
CA ALA A 175 4.63 -36.48 -21.58
C ALA A 175 3.77 -37.72 -21.36
N THR A 176 2.98 -38.00 -22.40
CA THR A 176 2.35 -39.27 -22.72
C THR A 176 3.36 -40.43 -22.71
N THR A 177 3.00 -41.55 -22.07
CA THR A 177 3.48 -42.88 -22.50
C THR A 177 2.28 -43.71 -22.90
N ARG A 178 2.12 -43.91 -24.22
CA ARG A 178 1.17 -44.84 -24.82
C ARG A 178 1.84 -46.22 -24.95
N VAL A 179 1.14 -47.24 -24.45
CA VAL A 179 0.88 -48.55 -25.07
C VAL A 179 2.07 -49.48 -25.33
N LEU A 180 2.03 -50.65 -24.68
CA LEU A 180 2.23 -51.92 -25.38
C LEU A 180 1.11 -52.90 -25.03
N THR A 181 0.70 -53.60 -26.07
CA THR A 181 -0.43 -54.52 -26.21
C THR A 181 -0.09 -55.96 -25.85
N SER A 182 -1.14 -56.74 -25.57
CA SER A 182 -1.34 -58.15 -25.95
C SER A 182 -0.80 -59.27 -25.03
N SER A 183 -1.76 -59.86 -24.31
CA SER A 183 -2.12 -61.29 -24.31
C SER A 183 -1.29 -62.34 -23.57
N ASP A 184 -2.07 -63.27 -23.03
CA ASP A 184 -1.82 -64.69 -22.76
C ASP A 184 -1.38 -65.16 -21.36
N THR A 185 -2.39 -65.63 -20.61
CA THR A 185 -2.64 -67.08 -20.36
C THR A 185 -1.77 -67.85 -19.34
N ARG A 186 -2.51 -68.49 -18.41
CA ARG A 186 -2.27 -69.71 -17.58
C ARG A 186 -1.78 -69.58 -16.14
N LEU A 187 -2.59 -70.21 -15.27
CA LEU A 187 -2.27 -71.21 -14.22
C LEU A 187 -1.13 -70.82 -13.25
N PHE A 188 -1.37 -70.66 -11.95
CA PHE A 188 -1.85 -71.65 -10.99
C PHE A 188 -2.40 -70.96 -9.74
#